data_AF-A0A7G7UDG8-F1
#
_entry.id   AF-A0A7G7UDG8-F1
#
_cell.length_a   1.000
_cell.length_b   1.000
_cell.length_c   1.000
_cell.angle_alpha   90.00
_cell.angle_beta   90.00
_cell.angle_gamma   90.00
#
_symmetry.space_group_name_H-M   'P 1'
#
loop_
_entity.id
_entity.type
_entity.pdbx_description
1 polymer ?
#
loop_
_entity_poly.entity_id
_entity_poly.type
_entity_poly.pdbx_seq_one_letter_code
_entity_poly.pdbx_strand_id
1 'polypeptide(L)'
;MNWLVGLDWGIQWGTVFTVAGTLTAAFLGQVFSHRYSQKREDLKQKKESFQNLYSPTIHHVTNYLYKEIDKQTDIIFNYKDEEDFADEDDYFNPEKLFLEAFSLIGDNLKYANLELIMQYQDIKSTNKLGKQFLSIDKTIKLCDIFITDYIKISKEIGVYSPNIKKKIEGILLFTKLYYLLLKMEGLNFAYTTLSYADLLDKVGTKNTKYIKNAIQLQQKYEKYAEKNALNGTHTKRLKKLESETYKLLCDIGKQFEPMGHEISDSWADHINKLKR
;
A
#
# COMPACT_ATOMS: atom_id res chain seq x y z
N MET A 1 0.52 -88.81 -2.28
CA MET A 1 1.11 -87.65 -2.96
C MET A 1 0.05 -86.55 -2.98
N ASN A 2 -0.11 -85.85 -1.85
CA ASN A 2 -1.01 -84.70 -1.71
C ASN A 2 -0.14 -83.50 -1.35
N TRP A 3 0.48 -82.91 -2.38
CA TRP A 3 1.03 -81.57 -2.28
C TRP A 3 -0.14 -80.61 -2.51
N LEU A 4 -0.71 -80.07 -1.43
CA LEU A 4 -1.53 -78.84 -1.37
C LEU A 4 -2.17 -78.79 0.02
N VAL A 5 -1.39 -78.46 1.04
CA VAL A 5 -1.93 -78.04 2.34
C VAL A 5 -1.30 -76.71 2.69
N GLY A 6 -2.14 -75.67 2.72
CA GLY A 6 -1.91 -74.51 3.57
C GLY A 6 -1.28 -73.28 2.93
N LEU A 7 -1.72 -72.87 1.73
CA LEU A 7 -1.69 -71.44 1.42
C LEU A 7 -2.92 -70.83 2.09
N ASP A 8 -2.73 -70.37 3.32
CA ASP A 8 -3.73 -69.62 4.08
C ASP A 8 -3.90 -68.25 3.40
N TRP A 9 -4.85 -68.16 2.47
CA TRP A 9 -5.26 -66.93 1.78
C TRP A 9 -6.11 -66.01 2.68
N GLY A 10 -5.94 -66.09 3.99
CA GLY A 10 -6.44 -65.07 4.90
C GLY A 10 -5.64 -63.80 4.69
N ILE A 11 -6.23 -62.78 4.06
CA ILE A 11 -5.66 -61.42 4.04
C ILE A 11 -5.34 -61.07 5.49
N GLN A 12 -4.04 -61.02 5.82
CA GLN A 12 -3.59 -60.58 7.13
C GLN A 12 -3.89 -59.09 7.24
N TRP A 13 -5.08 -58.78 7.76
CA TRP A 13 -5.57 -57.43 7.92
C TRP A 13 -4.56 -56.55 8.67
N GLY A 14 -3.79 -57.10 9.62
CA GLY A 14 -2.70 -56.38 10.28
C GLY A 14 -1.60 -55.88 9.32
N THR A 15 -1.23 -56.67 8.32
CA THR A 15 -0.28 -56.28 7.27
C THR A 15 -0.88 -55.24 6.34
N VAL A 16 -2.16 -55.38 5.97
CA VAL A 16 -2.89 -54.39 5.16
C VAL A 16 -3.02 -53.05 5.89
N PHE A 17 -3.34 -53.05 7.19
CA PHE A 17 -3.40 -51.84 8.02
C PHE A 17 -2.03 -51.19 8.20
N THR A 18 -0.96 -51.97 8.34
CA THR A 18 0.40 -51.44 8.46
C THR A 18 0.86 -50.80 7.14
N VAL A 19 0.59 -51.45 6.00
CA VAL A 19 0.90 -50.91 4.66
C VAL A 19 0.04 -49.67 4.36
N ALA A 20 -1.26 -49.71 4.65
CA ALA A 20 -2.15 -48.56 4.48
C ALA A 20 -1.74 -47.39 5.38
N GLY A 21 -1.38 -47.65 6.64
CA GLY A 21 -0.91 -46.64 7.59
C GLY A 21 0.41 -46.01 7.18
N THR A 22 1.39 -46.81 6.75
CA THR A 22 2.70 -46.33 6.27
C THR A 22 2.60 -45.54 4.97
N LEU A 23 1.78 -45.99 4.01
CA LEU A 23 1.51 -45.24 2.78
C LEU A 23 0.79 -43.91 3.06
N THR A 24 -0.21 -43.91 3.95
CA THR A 24 -0.91 -42.67 4.35
C THR A 24 0.04 -41.69 5.03
N ALA A 25 0.89 -42.16 5.94
CA ALA A 25 1.89 -41.34 6.61
C ALA A 25 2.94 -40.79 5.64
N ALA A 26 3.38 -41.59 4.65
CA ALA A 26 4.30 -41.16 3.61
C ALA A 26 3.68 -40.10 2.69
N PHE A 27 2.43 -40.29 2.26
CA PHE A 27 1.69 -39.30 1.46
C PHE A 27 1.50 -37.98 2.21
N LEU A 28 1.07 -38.05 3.48
CA LEU A 28 0.95 -36.86 4.32
C LEU A 28 2.31 -36.19 4.50
N GLY A 29 3.36 -36.96 4.79
CA GLY A 29 4.73 -36.46 4.91
C GLY A 29 5.21 -35.72 3.66
N GLN A 30 4.94 -36.26 2.47
CA GLN A 30 5.28 -35.61 1.19
C GLN A 30 4.46 -34.34 0.94
N VAL A 31 3.15 -34.37 1.19
CA VAL A 31 2.27 -33.20 1.03
C VAL A 31 2.65 -32.08 2.00
N PHE A 32 2.91 -32.42 3.27
CA PHE A 32 3.40 -31.46 4.25
C PHE A 32 4.80 -30.95 3.85
N SER A 33 5.72 -31.83 3.49
CA SER A 33 7.07 -31.45 3.05
C SER A 33 7.04 -30.47 1.88
N HIS A 34 6.23 -30.76 0.84
CA HIS A 34 6.09 -29.87 -0.31
C HIS A 34 5.50 -28.51 0.07
N ARG A 35 4.43 -28.49 0.90
CA ARG A 35 3.86 -27.24 1.42
C ARG A 35 4.84 -26.45 2.27
N TYR A 36 5.64 -27.11 3.10
CA TYR A 36 6.67 -26.46 3.90
C TYR A 36 7.82 -25.94 3.03
N SER A 37 8.19 -26.66 1.97
CA SER A 37 9.21 -26.23 1.02
C SER A 37 8.78 -24.97 0.27
N GLN A 38 7.56 -24.96 -0.28
CA GLN A 38 6.97 -23.78 -0.92
C GLN A 38 6.93 -22.57 0.02
N LYS A 39 6.45 -22.77 1.26
CA LYS A 39 6.44 -21.69 2.26
C LYS A 39 7.84 -21.16 2.59
N ARG A 40 8.85 -22.03 2.60
CA ARG A 40 10.24 -21.63 2.86
C ARG A 40 10.82 -20.84 1.69
N GLU A 41 10.54 -21.26 0.46
CA GLU A 41 10.93 -20.54 -0.76
C GLU A 41 10.25 -19.18 -0.85
N ASP A 42 8.93 -19.10 -0.61
CA ASP A 42 8.19 -17.84 -0.56
C ASP A 42 8.77 -16.88 0.49
N LEU A 43 9.07 -17.39 1.69
CA LEU A 43 9.65 -16.57 2.75
C LEU A 43 11.06 -16.11 2.40
N LYS A 44 11.85 -16.96 1.74
CA LYS A 44 13.20 -16.61 1.26
C LYS A 44 13.11 -15.50 0.21
N GLN A 45 12.24 -15.63 -0.78
CA GLN A 45 12.02 -14.61 -1.80
C GLN A 45 11.59 -13.28 -1.16
N LYS A 46 10.67 -13.30 -0.20
CA LYS A 46 10.23 -12.09 0.53
C LYS A 46 11.37 -11.42 1.30
N LYS A 47 12.24 -12.22 1.94
CA LYS A 47 13.43 -11.69 2.62
C LYS A 47 14.40 -11.05 1.63
N GLU A 48 14.64 -11.69 0.49
CA GLU A 48 15.48 -11.14 -0.58
C GLU A 48 14.90 -9.84 -1.14
N SER A 49 13.58 -9.79 -1.41
CA SER A 49 12.92 -8.56 -1.83
C SER A 49 13.02 -7.48 -0.76
N PHE A 50 12.84 -7.84 0.52
CA PHE A 50 12.96 -6.87 1.61
C PHE A 50 14.37 -6.27 1.71
N GLN A 51 15.40 -7.12 1.65
CA GLN A 51 16.78 -6.69 1.79
C GLN A 51 17.29 -5.89 0.60
N ASN A 52 16.91 -6.26 -0.63
CA ASN A 52 17.49 -5.66 -1.83
C ASN A 52 16.68 -4.50 -2.40
N LEU A 53 15.35 -4.46 -2.19
CA LEU A 53 14.48 -3.42 -2.74
C LEU A 53 13.89 -2.54 -1.63
N TYR A 54 13.17 -3.14 -0.69
CA TYR A 54 12.30 -2.37 0.21
C TYR A 54 13.07 -1.64 1.31
N SER A 55 13.97 -2.33 2.02
CA SER A 55 14.76 -1.76 3.13
C SER A 55 15.72 -0.64 2.71
N PRO A 56 16.49 -0.74 1.60
CA PRO A 56 17.40 0.34 1.21
C PRO A 56 16.64 1.55 0.63
N THR A 57 15.50 1.33 -0.03
CA THR A 57 14.82 2.40 -0.78
C THR A 57 13.76 3.14 0.03
N ILE A 58 13.22 2.54 1.10
CA ILE A 58 12.14 3.15 1.90
C ILE A 58 12.47 4.54 2.40
N HIS A 59 13.71 4.81 2.81
CA HIS A 59 14.08 6.12 3.32
C HIS A 59 13.99 7.21 2.25
N HIS A 60 14.46 6.91 1.02
CA HIS A 60 14.35 7.84 -0.12
C HIS A 60 12.89 8.10 -0.48
N VAL A 61 12.06 7.05 -0.50
CA VAL A 61 10.61 7.17 -0.75
C VAL A 61 9.94 8.06 0.28
N THR A 62 10.24 7.86 1.58
CA THR A 62 9.64 8.69 2.63
C THR A 62 10.16 10.13 2.61
N ASN A 63 11.45 10.35 2.33
CA ASN A 63 12.04 11.68 2.26
C ASN A 63 11.44 12.49 1.11
N TYR A 64 11.30 11.85 -0.06
CA TYR A 64 10.58 12.44 -1.18
C TYR A 64 9.17 12.89 -0.77
N LEU A 65 8.38 11.99 -0.17
CA LEU A 65 7.00 12.33 0.19
C LEU A 65 6.92 13.48 1.19
N TYR A 66 7.76 13.52 2.22
CA TYR A 66 7.80 14.65 3.15
C TYR A 66 8.18 15.96 2.45
N LYS A 67 9.14 15.93 1.52
CA LYS A 67 9.56 17.14 0.80
C LYS A 67 8.56 17.60 -0.25
N GLU A 68 7.87 16.68 -0.89
CA GLU A 68 6.74 17.02 -1.76
C GLU A 68 5.62 17.68 -0.96
N ILE A 69 5.33 17.16 0.25
CA ILE A 69 4.35 17.75 1.17
C ILE A 69 4.75 19.17 1.59
N ASP A 70 6.00 19.38 2.00
CA ASP A 70 6.53 20.69 2.40
C ASP A 70 6.35 21.69 1.24
N LYS A 71 6.76 21.30 0.03
CA LYS A 71 6.63 22.11 -1.20
C LYS A 71 5.17 22.49 -1.45
N GLN A 72 4.25 21.53 -1.45
CA GLN A 72 2.84 21.81 -1.72
C GLN A 72 2.20 22.69 -0.64
N THR A 73 2.62 22.53 0.62
CA THR A 73 2.16 23.39 1.71
C THR A 73 2.59 24.84 1.49
N ASP A 74 3.84 25.05 1.10
CA ASP A 74 4.36 26.38 0.77
C ASP A 74 3.66 27.01 -0.44
N ILE A 75 3.38 26.25 -1.49
CA ILE A 75 2.64 26.75 -2.65
C ILE A 75 1.24 27.24 -2.23
N ILE A 76 0.53 26.46 -1.41
CA ILE A 76 -0.85 26.76 -1.02
C ILE A 76 -0.95 27.89 0.01
N PHE A 77 -0.12 27.88 1.05
CA PHE A 77 -0.26 28.78 2.20
C PHE A 77 0.69 29.97 2.16
N ASN A 78 1.84 29.82 1.51
CA ASN A 78 2.86 30.87 1.43
C ASN A 78 2.92 31.52 0.03
N TYR A 79 1.98 31.17 -0.87
CA TYR A 79 1.84 31.74 -2.22
C TYR A 79 3.14 31.71 -3.03
N LYS A 80 3.91 30.62 -2.88
CA LYS A 80 5.10 30.34 -3.69
C LYS A 80 4.70 29.65 -4.99
N ASP A 81 5.51 29.82 -6.02
CA ASP A 81 5.35 29.15 -7.31
C ASP A 81 6.21 27.89 -7.40
N GLU A 82 5.89 26.96 -8.30
CA GLU A 82 6.71 25.75 -8.50
C GLU A 82 8.16 26.09 -8.90
N GLU A 83 8.37 27.21 -9.58
CA GLU A 83 9.68 27.72 -9.99
C GLU A 83 10.56 28.10 -8.79
N ASP A 84 9.98 28.47 -7.64
CA ASP A 84 10.72 28.77 -6.41
C ASP A 84 11.41 27.53 -5.81
N PHE A 85 11.04 26.34 -6.28
CA PHE A 85 11.58 25.05 -5.85
C PHE A 85 12.36 24.33 -6.96
N ALA A 86 12.51 24.97 -8.12
CA ALA A 86 13.22 24.44 -9.27
C ALA A 86 14.74 24.60 -9.17
N ASP A 87 15.28 25.04 -8.02
CA ASP A 87 16.72 25.17 -7.83
C ASP A 87 17.39 23.79 -7.94
N GLU A 88 18.15 23.62 -9.02
CA GLU A 88 18.91 22.43 -9.33
C GLU A 88 20.11 22.24 -8.38
N ASP A 89 20.41 23.17 -7.48
CA ASP A 89 21.46 23.03 -6.48
C ASP A 89 20.92 22.68 -5.08
N ASP A 90 19.60 22.73 -4.86
CA ASP A 90 19.03 22.31 -3.58
C ASP A 90 19.10 20.78 -3.42
N TYR A 91 19.73 20.34 -2.32
CA TYR A 91 19.79 18.94 -1.92
C TYR A 91 18.41 18.40 -1.52
N PHE A 92 17.50 19.27 -1.10
CA PHE A 92 16.15 18.91 -0.68
C PHE A 92 15.09 19.08 -1.78
N ASN A 93 15.50 19.29 -3.03
CA ASN A 93 14.60 19.36 -4.18
C ASN A 93 13.78 18.06 -4.29
N PRO A 94 12.43 18.13 -4.20
CA PRO A 94 11.57 16.95 -4.26
C PRO A 94 11.72 16.13 -5.55
N GLU A 95 11.98 16.79 -6.69
CA GLU A 95 12.16 16.11 -7.97
C GLU A 95 13.41 15.23 -7.95
N LYS A 96 14.54 15.73 -7.45
CA LYS A 96 15.76 14.94 -7.30
C LYS A 96 15.56 13.75 -6.37
N LEU A 97 14.95 13.99 -5.20
CA LEU A 97 14.66 12.93 -4.23
C LEU A 97 13.76 11.85 -4.83
N PHE A 98 12.79 12.24 -5.66
CA PHE A 98 11.98 11.27 -6.41
C PHE A 98 12.81 10.50 -7.42
N LEU A 99 13.64 11.17 -8.23
CA LEU A 99 14.48 10.52 -9.24
C LEU A 99 15.47 9.53 -8.62
N GLU A 100 16.05 9.84 -7.48
CA GLU A 100 16.87 8.92 -6.70
C GLU A 100 16.09 7.68 -6.27
N ALA A 101 14.93 7.87 -5.63
CA ALA A 101 14.07 6.77 -5.22
C ALA A 101 13.62 5.92 -6.42
N PHE A 102 13.25 6.58 -7.53
CA PHE A 102 12.84 5.95 -8.77
C PHE A 102 13.97 5.12 -9.39
N SER A 103 15.21 5.62 -9.39
CA SER A 103 16.38 4.88 -9.87
C SER A 103 16.61 3.63 -9.02
N LEU A 104 16.61 3.76 -7.69
CA LEU A 104 16.80 2.62 -6.77
C LEU A 104 15.73 1.53 -6.95
N ILE A 105 14.47 1.93 -7.16
CA ILE A 105 13.38 1.00 -7.51
C ILE A 105 13.66 0.33 -8.86
N GLY A 106 14.10 1.11 -9.86
CA GLY A 106 14.41 0.62 -11.20
C GLY A 106 15.53 -0.41 -11.23
N ASP A 107 16.62 -0.16 -10.51
CA ASP A 107 17.78 -1.05 -10.43
C ASP A 107 17.45 -2.40 -9.76
N ASN A 108 16.43 -2.39 -8.89
CA ASN A 108 16.00 -3.54 -8.10
C ASN A 108 14.61 -4.08 -8.50
N LEU A 109 14.14 -3.73 -9.70
CA LEU A 109 12.78 -4.02 -10.16
C LEU A 109 12.45 -5.52 -10.21
N LYS A 110 13.46 -6.39 -10.36
CA LYS A 110 13.31 -7.86 -10.32
C LYS A 110 12.76 -8.39 -8.98
N TYR A 111 12.84 -7.59 -7.91
CA TYR A 111 12.33 -7.93 -6.58
C TYR A 111 10.95 -7.32 -6.28
N ALA A 112 10.43 -6.50 -7.19
CA ALA A 112 9.15 -5.81 -7.06
C ALA A 112 7.98 -6.74 -7.36
N ASN A 113 6.80 -6.40 -6.85
CA ASN A 113 5.56 -7.06 -7.28
C ASN A 113 5.11 -6.53 -8.65
N LEU A 114 4.13 -7.19 -9.26
CA LEU A 114 3.64 -6.82 -10.59
C LEU A 114 3.07 -5.39 -10.64
N GLU A 115 2.37 -4.96 -9.58
CA GLU A 115 1.73 -3.65 -9.52
C GLU A 115 2.77 -2.51 -9.53
N LEU A 116 3.82 -2.64 -8.72
CA LEU A 116 4.94 -1.70 -8.67
C LEU A 116 5.70 -1.67 -10.00
N ILE A 117 5.89 -2.83 -10.64
CA ILE A 117 6.48 -2.93 -11.98
C ILE A 117 5.65 -2.15 -13.00
N MET A 118 4.34 -2.36 -13.03
CA MET A 118 3.45 -1.68 -13.96
C MET A 118 3.47 -0.16 -13.76
N GLN A 119 3.38 0.30 -12.51
CA GLN A 119 3.42 1.73 -12.20
C GLN A 119 4.77 2.36 -12.55
N TYR A 120 5.87 1.66 -12.31
CA TYR A 120 7.21 2.11 -12.70
C TYR A 120 7.33 2.30 -14.22
N GLN A 121 6.84 1.33 -15.02
CA GLN A 121 6.88 1.43 -16.48
C GLN A 121 5.98 2.55 -17.02
N ASP A 122 4.82 2.80 -16.41
CA ASP A 122 3.95 3.92 -16.78
C ASP A 122 4.66 5.27 -16.61
N ILE A 123 5.34 5.48 -15.47
CA ILE A 123 6.12 6.70 -15.22
C ILE A 123 7.30 6.80 -16.18
N LYS A 124 8.06 5.71 -16.35
CA LYS A 124 9.22 5.67 -17.26
C LYS A 124 8.85 6.00 -18.70
N SER A 125 7.71 5.51 -19.18
CA SER A 125 7.23 5.81 -20.53
C SER A 125 6.75 7.26 -20.67
N THR A 126 6.14 7.83 -19.62
CA THR A 126 5.73 9.24 -19.59
C THR A 126 6.93 10.19 -19.64
N ASN A 127 8.00 9.91 -18.88
CA ASN A 127 9.21 10.74 -18.85
C ASN A 127 9.96 10.72 -20.19
N LYS A 128 10.00 9.56 -20.88
CA LYS A 128 10.63 9.44 -22.21
C LYS A 128 9.95 10.28 -23.29
N LEU A 129 8.69 10.66 -23.10
CA LEU A 129 7.93 11.48 -24.05
C LEU A 129 8.21 12.99 -23.91
N GLY A 130 9.26 13.39 -23.17
CA GLY A 130 9.66 14.79 -23.04
C GLY A 130 8.73 15.64 -22.18
N LYS A 131 7.82 15.03 -21.43
CA LYS A 131 7.02 15.71 -20.40
C LYS A 131 7.85 15.74 -19.12
N GLN A 132 8.61 16.81 -18.94
CA GLN A 132 9.50 17.03 -17.80
C GLN A 132 8.73 17.22 -16.48
N PHE A 133 7.42 17.48 -16.54
CA PHE A 133 6.55 17.46 -15.37
C PHE A 133 6.20 16.03 -14.96
N LEU A 134 6.93 15.51 -13.98
CA LEU A 134 6.51 14.37 -13.19
C LEU A 134 5.16 14.70 -12.53
N SER A 135 4.09 14.05 -13.00
CA SER A 135 2.77 14.19 -12.38
C SER A 135 2.84 13.70 -10.93
N ILE A 136 2.58 14.61 -9.98
CA ILE A 136 2.56 14.35 -8.53
C ILE A 136 1.64 13.16 -8.21
N ASP A 137 0.49 13.06 -8.88
CA ASP A 137 -0.42 11.92 -8.75
C ASP A 137 0.32 10.61 -9.05
N LYS A 138 1.08 10.53 -10.15
CA LYS A 138 1.80 9.31 -10.53
C LYS A 138 2.92 8.99 -9.55
N THR A 139 3.66 9.98 -9.06
CA THR A 139 4.77 9.79 -8.13
C THR A 139 4.28 9.35 -6.76
N ILE A 140 3.22 9.99 -6.23
CA ILE A 140 2.56 9.57 -4.99
C ILE A 140 2.01 8.16 -5.13
N LYS A 141 1.53 7.75 -6.32
CA LYS A 141 1.02 6.38 -6.58
C LYS A 141 2.10 5.34 -6.41
N LEU A 142 3.24 5.60 -7.03
CA LEU A 142 4.38 4.71 -6.95
C LEU A 142 4.80 4.52 -5.48
N CYS A 143 4.87 5.62 -4.73
CA CYS A 143 5.23 5.59 -3.32
C CYS A 143 4.17 4.85 -2.47
N ASP A 144 2.88 5.06 -2.74
CA ASP A 144 1.79 4.38 -2.04
C ASP A 144 1.87 2.85 -2.22
N ILE A 145 2.07 2.38 -3.45
CA ILE A 145 2.25 0.96 -3.77
C ILE A 145 3.49 0.43 -3.03
N PHE A 146 4.62 1.13 -3.18
CA PHE A 146 5.88 0.75 -2.54
C PHE A 146 5.76 0.63 -1.02
N ILE A 147 5.17 1.61 -0.36
CA ILE A 147 4.99 1.62 1.11
C ILE A 147 4.03 0.51 1.53
N THR A 148 2.94 0.30 0.78
CA THR A 148 1.98 -0.77 1.06
C THR A 148 2.68 -2.14 1.03
N ASP A 149 3.50 -2.38 0.01
CA ASP A 149 4.27 -3.62 -0.12
C ASP A 149 5.35 -3.76 0.94
N TYR A 150 6.07 -2.67 1.25
CA TYR A 150 7.04 -2.62 2.34
C TYR A 150 6.41 -3.08 3.66
N ILE A 151 5.24 -2.54 4.02
CA ILE A 151 4.55 -2.89 5.27
C ILE A 151 4.06 -4.35 5.22
N LYS A 152 3.52 -4.78 4.08
CA LYS A 152 3.04 -6.16 3.91
C LYS A 152 4.19 -7.16 4.09
N ILE A 153 5.28 -6.97 3.36
CA ILE A 153 6.45 -7.86 3.40
C ILE A 153 7.10 -7.84 4.77
N SER A 154 7.29 -6.66 5.38
CA SER A 154 7.88 -6.56 6.72
C SER A 154 7.06 -7.29 7.79
N LYS A 155 5.73 -7.29 7.69
CA LYS A 155 4.84 -8.09 8.55
C LYS A 155 5.00 -9.58 8.27
N GLU A 156 5.01 -9.99 7.01
CA GLU A 156 5.11 -11.39 6.59
C GLU A 156 6.45 -12.04 6.98
N ILE A 157 7.55 -11.29 6.97
CA ILE A 157 8.87 -11.79 7.39
C ILE A 157 9.17 -11.57 8.89
N GLY A 158 8.26 -10.92 9.63
CA GLY A 158 8.37 -10.73 11.08
C GLY A 158 9.31 -9.60 11.54
N VAL A 159 9.63 -8.63 10.69
CA VAL A 159 10.51 -7.50 11.02
C VAL A 159 9.75 -6.19 11.29
N TYR A 160 8.43 -6.17 11.14
CA TYR A 160 7.59 -4.99 11.36
C TYR A 160 7.58 -4.56 12.84
N SER A 161 8.52 -3.70 13.19
CA SER A 161 8.74 -3.21 14.56
C SER A 161 7.93 -1.95 14.87
N PRO A 162 7.75 -1.58 16.16
CA PRO A 162 7.17 -0.30 16.54
C PRO A 162 7.88 0.92 15.95
N ASN A 163 9.19 0.83 15.71
CA ASN A 163 9.95 1.92 15.08
C ASN A 163 9.61 2.08 13.60
N ILE A 164 9.47 0.97 12.87
CA ILE A 164 8.98 0.98 11.49
C ILE A 164 7.56 1.55 11.45
N LYS A 165 6.71 1.10 12.37
CA LYS A 165 5.33 1.57 12.51
C LYS A 165 5.27 3.10 12.61
N LYS A 166 6.01 3.68 13.56
CA LYS A 166 6.05 5.14 13.80
C LYS A 166 6.53 5.96 12.60
N LYS A 167 7.41 5.40 11.77
CA LYS A 167 8.00 6.14 10.64
C LYS A 167 7.18 6.07 9.35
N ILE A 168 6.30 5.09 9.22
CA ILE A 168 5.70 4.75 7.93
C ILE A 168 4.17 4.82 7.97
N GLU A 169 3.52 4.54 9.10
CA GLU A 169 2.06 4.50 9.15
C GLU A 169 1.40 5.87 8.94
N GLY A 170 2.04 6.93 9.38
CA GLY A 170 1.61 8.30 9.11
C GLY A 170 1.60 8.63 7.62
N ILE A 171 2.74 8.39 6.97
CA ILE A 171 2.91 8.58 5.53
C ILE A 171 1.95 7.67 4.73
N LEU A 172 1.74 6.43 5.18
CA LEU A 172 0.75 5.56 4.55
C LEU A 172 -0.67 6.10 4.69
N LEU A 173 -1.06 6.59 5.88
CA LEU A 173 -2.37 7.21 6.07
C LEU A 173 -2.54 8.38 5.09
N PHE A 174 -1.51 9.20 4.99
CA PHE A 174 -1.43 10.31 4.07
C PHE A 174 -1.64 9.89 2.61
N THR A 175 -0.88 8.92 2.08
CA THR A 175 -1.01 8.54 0.66
C THR A 175 -2.40 7.98 0.37
N LYS A 176 -2.97 7.20 1.30
CA LYS A 176 -4.33 6.66 1.17
C LYS A 176 -5.40 7.74 1.17
N LEU A 177 -5.27 8.76 2.02
CA LEU A 177 -6.20 9.88 2.05
C LEU A 177 -6.09 10.73 0.78
N TYR A 178 -4.88 11.06 0.34
CA TYR A 178 -4.66 11.80 -0.90
C TYR A 178 -5.42 11.16 -2.07
N TYR A 179 -5.32 9.83 -2.24
CA TYR A 179 -6.05 9.10 -3.28
C TYR A 179 -7.56 9.15 -3.15
N LEU A 180 -8.07 9.02 -1.93
CA LEU A 180 -9.51 9.08 -1.66
C LEU A 180 -10.07 10.45 -2.05
N LEU A 181 -9.34 11.51 -1.71
CA LEU A 181 -9.75 12.89 -1.96
C LEU A 181 -9.66 13.26 -3.43
N LEU A 182 -8.58 12.85 -4.09
CA LEU A 182 -8.41 13.03 -5.53
C LEU A 182 -9.59 12.44 -6.31
N LYS A 183 -10.07 11.26 -5.88
CA LYS A 183 -11.23 10.58 -6.49
C LYS A 183 -12.58 11.26 -6.21
N MET A 184 -12.69 12.05 -5.15
CA MET A 184 -13.95 12.66 -4.73
C MET A 184 -14.12 14.09 -5.22
N GLU A 185 -13.12 14.94 -4.98
CA GLU A 185 -13.24 16.40 -5.08
C GLU A 185 -12.21 17.01 -6.02
N GLY A 186 -11.31 16.19 -6.57
CA GLY A 186 -10.22 16.64 -7.41
C GLY A 186 -9.02 17.17 -6.63
N LEU A 187 -8.08 17.75 -7.37
CA LEU A 187 -6.72 18.04 -6.92
C LEU A 187 -6.65 19.03 -5.75
N ASN A 188 -7.43 20.11 -5.79
CA ASN A 188 -7.34 21.18 -4.78
C ASN A 188 -7.65 20.69 -3.36
N PHE A 189 -8.62 19.80 -3.19
CA PHE A 189 -8.98 19.26 -1.87
C PHE A 189 -8.02 18.16 -1.39
N ALA A 190 -7.47 17.38 -2.32
CA ALA A 190 -6.39 16.45 -2.02
C ALA A 190 -5.14 17.20 -1.51
N TYR A 191 -4.86 18.35 -2.13
CA TYR A 191 -3.73 19.22 -1.79
C TYR A 191 -3.86 19.93 -0.45
N THR A 192 -5.04 20.43 -0.09
CA THR A 192 -5.28 21.00 1.26
C THR A 192 -5.19 19.98 2.39
N THR A 193 -5.21 18.68 2.07
CA THR A 193 -4.97 17.64 3.07
C THR A 193 -3.48 17.37 3.29
N LEU A 194 -2.63 17.73 2.30
CA LEU A 194 -1.17 17.61 2.42
C LEU A 194 -0.63 18.51 3.53
N SER A 195 -1.19 19.69 3.72
CA SER A 195 -0.75 20.63 4.77
C SER A 195 -1.00 20.14 6.19
N TYR A 196 -1.72 19.03 6.36
CA TYR A 196 -1.93 18.39 7.65
C TYR A 196 -1.08 17.12 7.83
N ALA A 197 -0.05 16.90 7.00
CA ALA A 197 0.79 15.71 7.06
C ALA A 197 1.39 15.44 8.44
N ASP A 198 1.88 16.46 9.15
CA ASP A 198 2.41 16.31 10.50
C ASP A 198 1.36 15.83 11.51
N LEU A 199 0.12 16.29 11.35
CA LEU A 199 -1.01 15.87 12.20
C LEU A 199 -1.46 14.45 11.82
N LEU A 200 -1.51 14.15 10.52
CA LEU A 200 -1.80 12.82 9.99
C LEU A 200 -0.74 11.81 10.44
N ASP A 201 0.53 12.20 10.54
CA ASP A 201 1.60 11.35 11.02
C ASP A 201 1.39 10.94 12.48
N LYS A 202 1.04 11.93 13.32
CA LYS A 202 0.68 11.71 14.72
C LYS A 202 -0.56 10.83 14.87
N VAL A 203 -1.58 11.01 14.04
CA VAL A 203 -2.83 10.23 14.10
C VAL A 203 -2.65 8.81 13.58
N GLY A 204 -2.01 8.64 12.43
CA GLY A 204 -1.75 7.35 11.79
C GLY A 204 -0.94 6.42 12.68
N THR A 205 0.12 6.97 13.30
CA THR A 205 0.98 6.24 14.23
C THR A 205 0.25 5.78 15.49
N LYS A 206 -0.69 6.60 16.01
CA LYS A 206 -1.44 6.31 17.23
C LYS A 206 -2.60 5.34 16.99
N ASN A 207 -3.25 5.42 15.82
CA ASN A 207 -4.48 4.67 15.55
C ASN A 207 -4.54 4.10 14.13
N THR A 208 -4.13 2.84 14.01
CA THR A 208 -4.11 2.09 12.74
C THR A 208 -5.49 1.84 12.14
N LYS A 209 -6.57 2.08 12.90
CA LYS A 209 -7.95 1.96 12.40
C LYS A 209 -8.19 2.91 11.22
N TYR A 210 -7.64 4.12 11.26
CA TYR A 210 -7.83 5.10 10.20
C TYR A 210 -7.20 4.64 8.88
N ILE A 211 -5.99 4.08 8.94
CA ILE A 211 -5.32 3.47 7.78
C ILE A 211 -6.16 2.32 7.22
N LYS A 212 -6.63 1.42 8.08
CA LYS A 212 -7.47 0.30 7.67
C LYS A 212 -8.76 0.77 6.99
N ASN A 213 -9.41 1.78 7.55
CA ASN A 213 -10.63 2.36 6.99
C ASN A 213 -10.38 3.02 5.63
N ALA A 214 -9.29 3.78 5.50
CA ALA A 214 -8.89 4.42 4.24
C ALA A 214 -8.65 3.36 3.14
N ILE A 215 -7.89 2.31 3.45
CA ILE A 215 -7.66 1.18 2.52
C ILE A 215 -8.99 0.53 2.10
N GLN A 216 -9.88 0.26 3.05
CA GLN A 216 -11.18 -0.34 2.76
C GLN A 216 -12.04 0.54 1.85
N LEU A 217 -12.04 1.85 2.06
CA LEU A 217 -12.75 2.79 1.20
C LEU A 217 -12.15 2.83 -0.20
N GLN A 218 -10.82 2.86 -0.31
CA GLN A 218 -10.13 2.86 -1.60
C GLN A 218 -10.50 1.62 -2.43
N GLN A 219 -10.49 0.44 -1.81
CA GLN A 219 -10.93 -0.81 -2.45
C GLN A 219 -12.40 -0.77 -2.89
N LYS A 220 -13.27 -0.11 -2.12
CA LYS A 220 -14.68 0.08 -2.51
C LYS A 220 -14.82 1.00 -3.72
N TYR A 221 -14.01 2.07 -3.80
CA TYR A 221 -13.96 2.97 -4.96
C TYR A 221 -13.46 2.26 -6.21
N GLU A 222 -12.40 1.46 -6.12
CA GLU A 222 -11.87 0.68 -7.25
C GLU A 222 -12.91 -0.30 -7.79
N LYS A 223 -13.52 -1.11 -6.90
CA LYS A 223 -14.61 -2.02 -7.28
C LYS A 223 -15.84 -1.30 -7.84
N TYR A 224 -16.08 -0.05 -7.44
CA TYR A 224 -17.13 0.77 -8.02
C TYR A 224 -16.73 1.24 -9.43
N ALA A 225 -15.52 1.75 -9.63
CA ALA A 225 -15.03 2.20 -10.93
C ALA A 225 -15.07 1.07 -11.98
N GLU A 226 -14.58 -0.13 -11.64
CA GLU A 226 -14.63 -1.31 -12.50
C GLU A 226 -16.07 -1.65 -12.95
N LYS A 227 -17.02 -1.59 -12.02
CA LYS A 227 -18.43 -1.90 -12.32
C LYS A 227 -19.13 -0.82 -13.13
N ASN A 228 -18.79 0.46 -12.95
CA ASN A 228 -19.41 1.55 -13.70
C ASN A 228 -18.81 1.75 -15.08
N ALA A 229 -17.53 1.42 -15.27
CA ALA A 229 -16.94 1.31 -16.60
C ALA A 229 -17.72 0.34 -17.51
N LEU A 230 -18.34 -0.68 -16.91
CA LEU A 230 -19.16 -1.67 -17.61
C LEU A 230 -20.62 -1.27 -17.79
N ASN A 231 -21.21 -0.55 -16.81
CA ASN A 231 -22.68 -0.46 -16.70
C ASN A 231 -23.27 0.96 -16.74
N GLY A 232 -22.46 2.00 -16.98
CA GLY A 232 -22.94 3.35 -17.28
C GLY A 232 -24.04 3.88 -16.34
N THR A 233 -23.63 4.54 -15.24
CA THR A 233 -24.43 5.27 -14.24
C THR A 233 -24.92 4.53 -12.99
N HIS A 234 -24.25 4.77 -11.85
CA HIS A 234 -24.84 4.60 -10.51
C HIS A 234 -24.40 5.69 -9.53
N THR A 235 -25.11 6.82 -9.52
CA THR A 235 -24.83 8.00 -8.67
C THR A 235 -25.08 7.77 -7.18
N LYS A 236 -26.06 6.94 -6.78
CA LYS A 236 -26.38 6.71 -5.34
C LYS A 236 -25.26 6.02 -4.57
N ARG A 237 -24.59 5.05 -5.20
CA ARG A 237 -23.52 4.28 -4.55
C ARG A 237 -22.25 5.12 -4.41
N LEU A 238 -21.96 5.99 -5.38
CA LEU A 238 -20.87 6.96 -5.28
C LEU A 238 -21.12 7.94 -4.13
N LYS A 239 -22.31 8.55 -4.06
CA LYS A 239 -22.70 9.44 -2.94
C LYS A 239 -22.56 8.79 -1.57
N LYS A 240 -22.84 7.49 -1.46
CA LYS A 240 -22.62 6.73 -0.22
C LYS A 240 -21.13 6.61 0.12
N LEU A 241 -20.29 6.31 -0.87
CA LEU A 241 -18.82 6.22 -0.66
C LEU A 241 -18.23 7.58 -0.29
N GLU A 242 -18.68 8.66 -0.93
CA GLU A 242 -18.30 10.03 -0.59
C GLU A 242 -18.66 10.33 0.87
N SER A 243 -19.91 10.06 1.27
CA SER A 243 -20.35 10.25 2.65
C SER A 243 -19.56 9.42 3.67
N GLU A 244 -19.19 8.17 3.35
CA GLU A 244 -18.36 7.34 4.24
C GLU A 244 -16.93 7.91 4.36
N THR A 245 -16.40 8.47 3.27
CA THR A 245 -15.05 9.05 3.24
C THR A 245 -15.00 10.36 4.01
N TYR A 246 -16.00 11.21 3.85
CA TYR A 246 -16.13 12.43 4.65
C TYR A 246 -16.26 12.16 6.15
N LYS A 247 -17.02 11.12 6.52
CA LYS A 247 -17.10 10.70 7.91
C LYS A 247 -15.72 10.30 8.46
N LEU A 248 -14.92 9.58 7.66
CA LEU A 248 -13.54 9.26 8.02
C LEU A 248 -12.70 10.53 8.21
N LEU A 249 -12.80 11.51 7.31
CA LEU A 249 -12.08 12.79 7.43
C LEU A 249 -12.48 13.53 8.70
N CYS A 250 -13.77 13.68 9.00
CA CYS A 250 -14.22 14.32 10.25
C CYS A 250 -13.72 13.56 11.49
N ASP A 251 -13.75 12.23 11.48
CA ASP A 251 -13.27 11.41 12.60
C ASP A 251 -11.75 11.57 12.80
N ILE A 252 -10.98 11.84 11.74
CA ILE A 252 -9.56 12.18 11.79
C ILE A 252 -9.37 13.63 12.26
N GLY A 253 -10.12 14.59 11.71
CA GLY A 253 -10.06 16.01 12.07
C GLY A 253 -10.36 16.25 13.55
N LYS A 254 -11.28 15.49 14.14
CA LYS A 254 -11.54 15.50 15.59
C LYS A 254 -10.33 15.11 16.44
N GLN A 255 -9.40 14.34 15.90
CA GLN A 255 -8.14 14.03 16.59
C GLN A 255 -7.18 15.21 16.60
N PHE A 256 -7.39 16.21 15.73
CA PHE A 256 -6.58 17.43 15.67
C PHE A 256 -7.05 18.49 16.67
N GLU A 257 -8.33 18.48 17.08
CA GLU A 257 -8.88 19.45 18.05
C GLU A 257 -8.09 19.51 19.37
N PRO A 258 -7.73 18.38 20.03
CA PRO A 258 -6.91 18.42 21.24
C PRO A 258 -5.48 18.89 21.01
N MET A 259 -5.05 18.99 19.74
CA MET A 259 -3.75 19.52 19.33
C MET A 259 -3.81 21.01 18.99
N GLY A 260 -4.96 21.67 19.20
CA GLY A 260 -5.16 23.09 18.94
C GLY A 260 -5.59 23.43 17.51
N HIS A 261 -6.05 22.44 16.74
CA HIS A 261 -6.46 22.62 15.35
C HIS A 261 -7.93 22.24 15.13
N GLU A 262 -8.80 23.24 14.96
CA GLU A 262 -10.24 23.09 14.73
C GLU A 262 -10.57 22.94 13.22
N ILE A 263 -10.09 21.85 12.62
CA ILE A 263 -10.25 21.60 11.16
C ILE A 263 -11.50 20.75 10.87
N SER A 264 -11.98 20.00 11.88
CA SER A 264 -13.16 19.14 11.77
C SER A 264 -14.40 19.89 11.31
N ASP A 265 -14.60 21.11 11.81
CA ASP A 265 -15.72 21.98 11.46
C ASP A 265 -15.58 22.56 10.05
N SER A 266 -14.37 22.94 9.63
CA SER A 266 -14.11 23.37 8.25
C SER A 266 -14.38 22.25 7.24
N TRP A 267 -14.02 21.00 7.56
CA TRP A 267 -14.33 19.84 6.73
C TRP A 267 -15.82 19.50 6.77
N ALA A 268 -16.48 19.62 7.94
CA ALA A 268 -17.93 19.46 8.10
C ALA A 268 -18.74 20.49 7.30
N ASP A 269 -18.27 21.73 7.22
CA ASP A 269 -18.90 22.77 6.41
C ASP A 269 -18.74 22.53 4.91
N HIS A 270 -17.58 22.02 4.48
CA HIS A 270 -17.40 21.58 3.10
C HIS A 270 -18.38 20.44 2.74
N ILE A 271 -18.54 19.47 3.65
CA ILE A 271 -19.51 18.37 3.54
C ILE A 271 -20.95 18.87 3.39
N ASN A 272 -21.33 19.89 4.15
CA ASN A 272 -22.69 20.42 4.13
C ASN A 272 -22.98 21.20 2.83
N LYS A 273 -21.97 21.81 2.21
CA LYS A 273 -22.09 22.49 0.92
C LYS A 273 -22.30 21.50 -0.23
N LEU A 274 -21.66 20.33 -0.19
CA LEU A 274 -21.76 19.29 -1.24
C LEU A 274 -23.05 18.45 -1.17
N LYS A 275 -23.74 18.49 -0.04
CA LYS A 275 -25.05 17.83 0.14
C LYS A 275 -26.23 18.64 -0.42
N ARG A 276 -26.03 19.93 -0.71
CA ARG A 276 -27.03 20.81 -1.34
C ARG A 276 -26.96 20.68 -2.86
#